data_AF-A0A182IL22-F1
#
_entry.id   AF-A0A182IL22-F1
#
_cell.length_a   1.000
_cell.length_b   1.000
_cell.length_c   1.000
_cell.angle_alpha   90.00
_cell.angle_beta   90.00
_cell.angle_gamma   90.00
#
_symmetry.space_group_name_H-M   'P 1'
#
loop_
_entity.id
_entity.type
_entity.pdbx_description
1 polymer ?
#
loop_
_entity_poly.entity_id
_entity_poly.type
_entity_poly.pdbx_seq_one_letter_code
_entity_poly.pdbx_strand_id
1 'polypeptide(L)'
;MKAILLLSLFVAGALGGVEESIWLSKQVRIDGGEKAEYNGRIVGGSVVPISQFPYQLSLRSNGNHICGASVISGNWALSAAHCTFPMPNVNSISFRGGSASRTAGGVIFQAAQIINHPQYSSANLNNDVCVIRITTSFTGANIAPIRLVASGTSFAAGTNSVVSGWGLLQAGGSLPVDLRAVNIPVVAQATCSSQWGAGRITAAMVCAGAPGRDSCNGDSGGPLVTGGAQFGVVSWGAVQCGGALPGVYANVGNAGIRNFISQQTGLTLRAGSNNRLFGGTIYNVVQIVIHPRYSDYTMEYDVSLVLAGADFVGQSIAPVVLPPATSGFAPGTMANATGWGLQSVPNSLPIQLQWVSLSLISTEECRTHWPSDWITEDMLCTSQSGRDTCNGDSGGPLVVNGYQMGVSSWGSSDCSGNFPAIYASTAHPNIRSFIQEYSGI
;
A
#
# COMPACT_ATOMS: atom_id res chain seq x y z
N MET A 1 -13.02 4.36 -76.56
CA MET A 1 -13.88 3.35 -75.90
C MET A 1 -12.98 2.63 -74.89
N LYS A 2 -13.02 2.95 -73.58
CA LYS A 2 -13.86 2.33 -72.51
C LYS A 2 -13.77 0.79 -72.57
N ALA A 3 -13.34 0.06 -71.55
CA ALA A 3 -13.72 0.18 -70.13
C ALA A 3 -12.58 -0.14 -69.14
N ILE A 4 -12.63 0.55 -68.00
CA ILE A 4 -11.81 0.38 -66.80
C ILE A 4 -12.60 -0.51 -65.82
N LEU A 5 -11.96 -1.56 -65.30
CA LEU A 5 -12.51 -2.40 -64.24
C LEU A 5 -12.35 -1.69 -62.88
N LEU A 6 -13.47 -1.42 -62.21
CA LEU A 6 -13.52 -0.98 -60.82
C LEU A 6 -13.43 -2.20 -59.90
N LEU A 7 -12.31 -2.38 -59.21
CA LEU A 7 -12.24 -3.18 -57.99
C LEU A 7 -12.34 -2.23 -56.78
N SER A 8 -13.45 -2.28 -56.07
CA SER A 8 -13.65 -1.58 -54.81
C SER A 8 -12.85 -2.27 -53.70
N LEU A 9 -11.70 -1.71 -53.33
CA LEU A 9 -11.13 -1.91 -52.01
C LEU A 9 -11.95 -1.10 -51.00
N PHE A 10 -12.86 -1.76 -50.29
CA PHE A 10 -13.32 -1.23 -49.00
C PHE A 10 -12.20 -1.47 -47.98
N VAL A 11 -11.29 -0.50 -47.84
CA VAL A 11 -10.50 -0.37 -46.62
C VAL A 11 -11.44 0.20 -45.57
N ALA A 12 -12.01 -0.66 -44.74
CA ALA A 12 -12.58 -0.24 -43.47
C ALA A 12 -11.43 0.24 -42.59
N GLY A 13 -11.10 1.53 -42.68
CA GLY A 13 -10.20 2.19 -41.74
C GLY A 13 -10.86 2.18 -40.37
N ALA A 14 -10.44 1.26 -39.50
CA ALA A 14 -10.78 1.31 -38.09
C ALA A 14 -10.06 2.52 -37.48
N LEU A 15 -10.80 3.60 -37.26
CA LEU A 15 -10.38 4.70 -36.38
C LEU A 15 -10.42 4.20 -34.93
N GLY A 16 -9.51 3.29 -34.58
CA GLY A 16 -9.24 2.97 -33.18
C GLY A 16 -8.66 4.21 -32.52
N GLY A 17 -9.34 4.72 -31.48
CA GLY A 17 -8.87 5.92 -30.75
C GLY A 17 -7.49 5.69 -30.13
N VAL A 18 -6.76 6.78 -29.87
CA VAL A 18 -5.41 6.74 -29.26
C VAL A 18 -5.39 5.96 -27.94
N GLU A 19 -6.48 5.97 -27.16
CA GLU A 19 -6.59 5.17 -25.94
C GLU A 19 -6.60 3.66 -26.24
N GLU A 20 -7.25 3.22 -27.31
CA GLU A 20 -7.42 1.80 -27.66
C GLU A 20 -6.10 1.12 -28.02
N SER A 21 -5.28 1.79 -28.85
CA SER A 21 -3.97 1.28 -29.24
C SER A 21 -2.99 1.18 -28.05
N ILE A 22 -3.10 2.10 -27.08
CA ILE A 22 -2.20 2.11 -25.93
C ILE A 22 -2.49 0.93 -25.00
N TRP A 23 -3.74 0.71 -24.57
CA TRP A 23 -3.99 -0.39 -23.63
C TRP A 23 -3.82 -1.75 -24.30
N LEU A 24 -4.15 -1.91 -25.60
CA LEU A 24 -3.90 -3.14 -26.36
C LEU A 24 -2.42 -3.52 -26.39
N SER A 25 -1.52 -2.52 -26.50
CA SER A 25 -0.07 -2.74 -26.46
C SER A 25 0.44 -3.27 -25.12
N LYS A 26 -0.39 -3.21 -24.08
CA LYS A 26 -0.09 -3.64 -22.72
C LYS A 26 -0.86 -4.89 -22.31
N GLN A 27 -1.51 -5.62 -23.22
CA GLN A 27 -2.18 -6.87 -22.89
C GLN A 27 -1.40 -8.07 -23.44
N VAL A 28 -1.37 -9.16 -22.68
CA VAL A 28 -0.77 -10.42 -23.13
C VAL A 28 -1.83 -11.51 -23.11
N ARG A 29 -2.18 -11.99 -24.30
CA ARG A 29 -3.13 -13.08 -24.51
C ARG A 29 -2.52 -14.14 -25.41
N ILE A 30 -2.85 -15.40 -25.15
CA ILE A 30 -2.35 -16.53 -25.92
C ILE A 30 -3.54 -17.22 -26.60
N ASP A 31 -3.36 -17.65 -27.85
CA ASP A 31 -4.35 -18.44 -28.57
C ASP A 31 -4.58 -19.78 -27.84
N GLY A 32 -5.83 -19.98 -27.40
CA GLY A 32 -6.27 -21.19 -26.72
C GLY A 32 -7.79 -21.19 -26.54
N GLY A 33 -8.46 -22.16 -27.16
CA GLY A 33 -9.89 -22.43 -26.98
C GLY A 33 -10.82 -22.00 -28.13
N GLU A 34 -11.89 -22.79 -28.34
CA GLU A 34 -12.96 -22.54 -29.31
C GLU A 34 -13.86 -21.36 -28.91
N LYS A 35 -14.54 -20.77 -29.91
CA LYS A 35 -15.48 -19.65 -29.75
C LYS A 35 -16.72 -20.07 -28.96
N ALA A 36 -16.96 -19.39 -27.84
CA ALA A 36 -18.26 -19.43 -27.17
C ALA A 36 -18.89 -18.03 -27.18
N GLU A 37 -20.14 -17.94 -27.64
CA GLU A 37 -20.89 -16.68 -27.68
C GLU A 37 -21.38 -16.31 -26.28
N TYR A 38 -20.97 -15.14 -25.78
CA TYR A 38 -21.42 -14.63 -24.50
C TYR A 38 -21.78 -13.14 -24.58
N ASN A 39 -22.87 -12.77 -23.90
CA ASN A 39 -23.32 -11.39 -23.74
C ASN A 39 -22.49 -10.71 -22.64
N GLY A 40 -21.69 -9.70 -23.01
CA GLY A 40 -20.51 -9.25 -22.26
C GLY A 40 -20.70 -8.65 -20.85
N ARG A 41 -19.58 -8.65 -20.10
CA ARG A 41 -19.11 -7.74 -19.01
C ARG A 41 -17.65 -8.08 -18.69
N ILE A 42 -16.91 -7.54 -17.69
CA ILE A 42 -15.80 -8.36 -17.11
C ILE A 42 -16.41 -9.74 -16.99
N VAL A 43 -15.95 -10.75 -17.72
CA VAL A 43 -16.89 -11.70 -18.35
C VAL A 43 -17.80 -12.26 -17.25
N GLY A 44 -19.12 -12.11 -17.39
CA GLY A 44 -20.11 -12.51 -16.35
C GLY A 44 -20.26 -11.63 -15.09
N GLY A 45 -19.71 -10.41 -15.05
CA GLY A 45 -19.71 -9.49 -13.89
C GLY A 45 -20.82 -8.43 -13.89
N SER A 46 -20.79 -7.51 -12.93
CA SER A 46 -21.75 -6.41 -12.75
C SER A 46 -21.07 -5.06 -12.52
N VAL A 47 -21.79 -3.95 -12.78
CA VAL A 47 -21.34 -2.60 -12.38
C VAL A 47 -21.29 -2.53 -10.85
N VAL A 48 -20.24 -1.91 -10.32
CA VAL A 48 -20.06 -1.74 -8.88
C VAL A 48 -19.63 -0.30 -8.54
N PRO A 49 -20.05 0.23 -7.38
CA PRO A 49 -19.55 1.51 -6.90
C PRO A 49 -18.11 1.37 -6.38
N ILE A 50 -17.32 2.43 -6.52
CA ILE A 50 -15.92 2.45 -6.04
C ILE A 50 -15.80 2.31 -4.52
N SER A 51 -16.84 2.66 -3.77
CA SER A 51 -16.87 2.50 -2.30
C SER A 51 -16.76 1.04 -1.85
N GLN A 52 -17.10 0.07 -2.70
CA GLN A 52 -16.89 -1.36 -2.42
C GLN A 52 -15.46 -1.83 -2.71
N PHE A 53 -14.72 -1.08 -3.53
CA PHE A 53 -13.37 -1.40 -4.00
C PHE A 53 -12.44 -0.19 -3.85
N PRO A 54 -12.29 0.38 -2.63
CA PRO A 54 -11.59 1.66 -2.44
C PRO A 54 -10.09 1.58 -2.73
N TYR A 55 -9.55 0.38 -2.90
CA TYR A 55 -8.18 0.12 -3.32
C TYR A 55 -8.00 0.15 -4.84
N GLN A 56 -9.07 0.08 -5.64
CA GLN A 56 -8.97 -0.03 -7.09
C GLN A 56 -8.44 1.26 -7.72
N LEU A 57 -7.43 1.12 -8.56
CA LEU A 57 -6.86 2.21 -9.36
C LEU A 57 -6.94 1.90 -10.84
N SER A 58 -7.14 2.95 -11.64
CA SER A 58 -6.88 2.97 -13.07
C SER A 58 -5.44 3.46 -13.26
N LEU A 59 -4.52 2.57 -13.65
CA LEU A 59 -3.16 2.96 -14.07
C LEU A 59 -3.23 3.55 -15.47
N ARG A 60 -2.58 4.70 -15.66
CA ARG A 60 -2.70 5.53 -16.86
C ARG A 60 -1.34 5.91 -17.43
N SER A 61 -1.26 5.99 -18.75
CA SER A 61 -0.14 6.55 -19.50
C SER A 61 -0.62 7.70 -20.36
N ASN A 62 0.01 8.87 -20.24
CA ASN A 62 -0.40 10.09 -20.93
C ASN A 62 -1.90 10.40 -20.77
N GLY A 63 -2.42 10.16 -19.56
CA GLY A 63 -3.82 10.38 -19.23
C GLY A 63 -4.80 9.31 -19.73
N ASN A 64 -4.37 8.29 -20.46
CA ASN A 64 -5.22 7.19 -20.94
C ASN A 64 -5.10 5.95 -20.06
N HIS A 65 -6.18 5.21 -19.85
CA HIS A 65 -6.12 3.96 -19.08
C HIS A 65 -5.30 2.91 -19.83
N ILE A 66 -4.41 2.21 -19.12
CA ILE A 66 -3.60 1.13 -19.70
C ILE A 66 -3.78 -0.21 -18.98
N CYS A 67 -3.98 -0.17 -17.67
CA CYS A 67 -4.03 -1.32 -16.78
C CYS A 67 -4.78 -0.95 -15.49
N GLY A 68 -5.18 -1.96 -14.72
CA GLY A 68 -5.54 -1.81 -13.32
C GLY A 68 -4.32 -1.69 -12.40
N ALA A 69 -4.56 -1.28 -11.17
CA ALA A 69 -3.62 -1.35 -10.05
C ALA A 69 -4.40 -1.35 -8.72
N SER A 70 -3.71 -1.57 -7.62
CA SER A 70 -4.29 -1.47 -6.27
C SER A 70 -3.46 -0.58 -5.34
N VAL A 71 -4.12 0.17 -4.46
CA VAL A 71 -3.47 0.87 -3.34
C VAL A 71 -3.03 -0.17 -2.31
N ILE A 72 -1.74 -0.21 -1.97
CA ILE A 72 -1.19 -1.17 -0.99
C ILE A 72 -0.60 -0.48 0.25
N SER A 73 -0.32 0.81 0.17
CA SER A 73 0.02 1.65 1.32
C SER A 73 -0.28 3.12 1.01
N GLY A 74 0.03 4.03 1.94
CA GLY A 74 -0.26 5.46 1.79
C GLY A 74 0.36 6.11 0.56
N ASN A 75 1.40 5.55 -0.06
CA ASN A 75 2.02 6.11 -1.27
C ASN A 75 2.52 5.05 -2.28
N TRP A 76 2.17 3.78 -2.09
CA TRP A 76 2.55 2.70 -3.02
C TRP A 76 1.32 2.01 -3.61
N ALA A 77 1.39 1.77 -4.91
CA ALA A 77 0.46 0.94 -5.66
C ALA A 77 1.15 -0.34 -6.16
N LEU A 78 0.37 -1.40 -6.33
CA LEU A 78 0.77 -2.68 -6.92
C LEU A 78 0.09 -2.85 -8.28
N SER A 79 0.84 -3.25 -9.31
CA SER A 79 0.34 -3.52 -10.66
C SER A 79 1.17 -4.64 -11.32
N ALA A 80 0.94 -4.91 -12.59
CA ALA A 80 1.69 -5.90 -13.38
C ALA A 80 2.92 -5.26 -14.03
N ALA A 81 4.03 -5.99 -14.07
CA ALA A 81 5.28 -5.48 -14.65
C ALA A 81 5.14 -5.24 -16.16
N HIS A 82 4.38 -6.06 -16.88
CA HIS A 82 4.20 -5.89 -18.32
C HIS A 82 3.51 -4.56 -18.69
N CYS A 83 2.71 -3.97 -17.79
CA CYS A 83 2.11 -2.66 -17.99
C CYS A 83 3.17 -1.55 -18.09
N THR A 84 4.29 -1.73 -17.37
CA THR A 84 5.38 -0.77 -17.21
C THR A 84 6.72 -1.30 -17.73
N PHE A 85 6.71 -2.34 -18.56
CA PHE A 85 7.90 -2.89 -19.21
C PHE A 85 7.82 -2.72 -20.74
N PRO A 86 8.89 -2.26 -21.41
CA PRO A 86 10.08 -1.63 -20.82
C PRO A 86 9.70 -0.35 -20.04
N MET A 87 10.59 0.09 -19.15
CA MET A 87 10.30 1.19 -18.22
C MET A 87 9.90 2.47 -18.97
N PRO A 88 8.69 3.02 -18.75
CA PRO A 88 8.25 4.25 -19.39
C PRO A 88 8.85 5.48 -18.69
N ASN A 89 8.69 6.65 -19.30
CA ASN A 89 8.94 7.92 -18.60
C ASN A 89 7.94 8.04 -17.42
N VAL A 90 8.45 8.14 -16.20
CA VAL A 90 7.62 8.21 -14.98
C VAL A 90 6.62 9.37 -15.01
N ASN A 91 6.95 10.50 -15.63
CA ASN A 91 6.05 11.67 -15.73
C ASN A 91 4.84 11.43 -16.63
N SER A 92 4.86 10.38 -17.46
CA SER A 92 3.70 9.98 -18.25
C SER A 92 2.72 9.11 -17.45
N ILE A 93 3.15 8.60 -16.29
CA ILE A 93 2.41 7.61 -15.52
C ILE A 93 1.64 8.28 -14.38
N SER A 94 0.34 7.97 -14.31
CA SER A 94 -0.55 8.45 -13.26
C SER A 94 -1.59 7.40 -12.90
N PHE A 95 -2.31 7.63 -11.80
CA PHE A 95 -3.44 6.82 -11.38
C PHE A 95 -4.69 7.66 -11.27
N ARG A 96 -5.85 7.10 -11.60
CA ARG A 96 -7.15 7.60 -11.12
C ARG A 96 -7.66 6.67 -10.02
N GLY A 97 -7.97 7.22 -8.85
CA GLY A 97 -8.59 6.51 -7.72
C GLY A 97 -9.83 7.24 -7.20
N GLY A 98 -10.67 6.58 -6.40
CA GLY A 98 -11.84 7.18 -5.77
C GLY A 98 -13.03 7.46 -6.71
N SER A 99 -13.02 6.91 -7.93
CA SER A 99 -14.13 6.98 -8.89
C SER A 99 -14.42 5.62 -9.50
N ALA A 100 -15.70 5.30 -9.68
CA ALA A 100 -16.11 4.14 -10.46
C ALA A 100 -15.98 4.40 -11.97
N SER A 101 -15.93 5.66 -12.40
CA SER A 101 -15.75 6.02 -13.81
C SER A 101 -14.26 6.00 -14.19
N ARG A 102 -13.93 5.23 -15.23
CA ARG A 102 -12.59 5.20 -15.85
C ARG A 102 -12.17 6.56 -16.40
N THR A 103 -13.12 7.36 -16.87
CA THR A 103 -12.87 8.58 -17.65
C THR A 103 -13.12 9.87 -16.88
N ALA A 104 -13.85 9.84 -15.76
CA ALA A 104 -14.22 11.03 -15.00
C ALA A 104 -14.19 10.83 -13.47
N GLY A 105 -14.17 11.95 -12.72
CA GLY A 105 -14.24 11.96 -11.26
C GLY A 105 -13.01 11.41 -10.52
N GLY A 106 -13.08 11.37 -9.20
CA GLY A 106 -11.98 10.87 -8.37
C GLY A 106 -10.74 11.78 -8.39
N VAL A 107 -9.60 11.24 -7.98
CA VAL A 107 -8.34 11.97 -7.83
C VAL A 107 -7.28 11.40 -8.77
N ILE A 108 -6.48 12.28 -9.39
CA ILE A 108 -5.32 11.89 -10.19
C ILE A 108 -4.05 11.96 -9.35
N PHE A 109 -3.34 10.84 -9.24
CA PHE A 109 -2.07 10.73 -8.54
C PHE A 109 -0.92 10.56 -9.53
N GLN A 110 0.13 11.36 -9.43
CA GLN A 110 1.30 11.25 -10.31
C GLN A 110 2.30 10.24 -9.76
N ALA A 111 2.86 9.40 -10.63
CA ALA A 111 3.92 8.50 -10.26
C ALA A 111 5.22 9.28 -9.98
N ALA A 112 5.94 8.87 -8.94
CA ALA A 112 7.28 9.33 -8.58
C ALA A 112 8.35 8.30 -8.93
N GLN A 113 8.02 7.01 -8.85
CA GLN A 113 8.96 5.92 -9.06
C GLN A 113 8.23 4.66 -9.53
N ILE A 114 8.83 3.94 -10.48
CA ILE A 114 8.34 2.64 -10.97
C ILE A 114 9.43 1.61 -10.72
N ILE A 115 9.08 0.49 -10.10
CA ILE A 115 10.00 -0.61 -9.82
C ILE A 115 9.33 -1.90 -10.29
N ASN A 116 9.83 -2.46 -11.40
CA ASN A 116 9.43 -3.79 -11.87
C ASN A 116 10.17 -4.86 -11.07
N HIS A 117 9.56 -6.02 -10.85
CA HIS A 117 10.24 -7.15 -10.21
C HIS A 117 11.54 -7.47 -10.97
N PRO A 118 12.70 -7.59 -10.30
CA PRO A 118 14.00 -7.72 -10.97
C PRO A 118 14.13 -9.04 -11.77
N GLN A 119 13.36 -10.06 -11.39
CA GLN A 119 13.27 -11.34 -12.10
C GLN A 119 12.01 -11.46 -12.98
N TYR A 120 11.35 -10.34 -13.31
CA TYR A 120 10.28 -10.34 -14.31
C TYR A 120 10.83 -10.78 -15.67
N SER A 121 10.12 -11.66 -16.35
CA SER A 121 10.48 -12.15 -17.68
C SER A 121 9.36 -11.86 -18.66
N SER A 122 9.59 -10.97 -19.61
CA SER A 122 8.62 -10.68 -20.68
C SER A 122 8.42 -11.85 -21.65
N ALA A 123 9.29 -12.87 -21.60
CA ALA A 123 9.18 -14.05 -22.46
C ALA A 123 8.11 -15.05 -21.98
N ASN A 124 7.86 -15.11 -20.66
CA ASN A 124 6.91 -16.07 -20.07
C ASN A 124 6.03 -15.48 -18.97
N LEU A 125 6.10 -14.17 -18.73
CA LEU A 125 5.38 -13.43 -17.70
C LEU A 125 5.57 -13.96 -16.27
N ASN A 126 6.67 -14.66 -16.01
CA ASN A 126 7.01 -15.03 -14.65
C ASN A 126 7.36 -13.79 -13.83
N ASN A 127 6.94 -13.76 -12.57
CA ASN A 127 7.11 -12.61 -11.66
C ASN A 127 6.56 -11.27 -12.21
N ASP A 128 5.41 -11.32 -12.88
CA ASP A 128 4.75 -10.17 -13.49
C ASP A 128 4.09 -9.23 -12.46
N VAL A 129 4.92 -8.57 -11.67
CA VAL A 129 4.51 -7.59 -10.66
C VAL A 129 5.43 -6.36 -10.69
N CYS A 130 4.85 -5.19 -10.45
CA CYS A 130 5.60 -3.97 -10.21
C CYS A 130 4.97 -3.18 -9.06
N VAL A 131 5.78 -2.40 -8.38
CA VAL A 131 5.32 -1.42 -7.40
C VAL A 131 5.62 -0.02 -7.90
N ILE A 132 4.69 0.89 -7.66
CA ILE A 132 4.76 2.26 -8.17
C ILE A 132 4.50 3.21 -7.00
N ARG A 133 5.48 4.07 -6.71
CA ARG A 133 5.34 5.12 -5.70
C ARG A 133 4.74 6.35 -6.34
N ILE A 134 3.84 7.03 -5.65
CA ILE A 134 3.31 8.34 -6.08
C ILE A 134 4.05 9.51 -5.41
N THR A 135 3.93 10.71 -5.98
CA THR A 135 4.57 11.93 -5.45
C THR A 135 3.93 12.45 -4.17
N THR A 136 2.68 12.08 -3.92
CA THR A 136 1.88 12.48 -2.75
C THR A 136 1.52 11.24 -1.91
N SER A 137 0.38 11.28 -1.21
CA SER A 137 -0.27 10.12 -0.62
C SER A 137 -1.61 9.82 -1.32
N PHE A 138 -2.05 8.56 -1.25
CA PHE A 138 -3.34 8.10 -1.72
C PHE A 138 -4.41 8.54 -0.73
N THR A 139 -4.84 9.78 -0.85
CA THR A 139 -5.89 10.39 -0.02
C THR A 139 -7.04 10.88 -0.89
N GLY A 140 -8.27 10.72 -0.39
CA GLY A 140 -9.48 11.13 -1.09
C GLY A 140 -10.68 10.27 -0.71
N ALA A 141 -11.87 10.68 -1.18
CA ALA A 141 -13.09 9.92 -0.95
C ALA A 141 -13.03 8.55 -1.62
N ASN A 142 -13.41 7.49 -0.88
CA ASN A 142 -13.40 6.10 -1.35
C ASN A 142 -12.01 5.61 -1.81
N ILE A 143 -10.96 6.02 -1.10
CA ILE A 143 -9.58 5.56 -1.33
C ILE A 143 -9.05 4.95 -0.05
N ALA A 144 -8.67 3.67 -0.10
CA ALA A 144 -8.11 2.95 1.04
C ALA A 144 -7.22 1.80 0.55
N PRO A 145 -6.13 1.46 1.27
CA PRO A 145 -5.28 0.34 0.90
C PRO A 145 -5.97 -1.02 1.08
N ILE A 146 -5.61 -2.00 0.25
CA ILE A 146 -5.94 -3.41 0.46
C ILE A 146 -4.78 -4.13 1.13
N ARG A 147 -5.09 -5.05 2.06
CA ARG A 147 -4.07 -5.95 2.63
C ARG A 147 -3.62 -6.94 1.58
N LEU A 148 -2.32 -7.22 1.55
CA LEU A 148 -1.76 -8.31 0.76
C LEU A 148 -1.80 -9.60 1.57
N VAL A 149 -1.97 -10.74 0.89
CA VAL A 149 -1.81 -12.05 1.54
C VAL A 149 -0.39 -12.22 2.10
N ALA A 150 -0.26 -13.04 3.15
CA ALA A 150 1.05 -13.38 3.71
C ALA A 150 1.85 -14.27 2.74
N SER A 151 3.18 -14.27 2.89
CA SER A 151 4.05 -15.20 2.15
C SER A 151 3.64 -16.64 2.45
N GLY A 152 3.60 -17.49 1.43
CA GLY A 152 3.17 -18.89 1.53
C GLY A 152 1.65 -19.09 1.55
N THR A 153 0.83 -18.03 1.49
CA THR A 153 -0.63 -18.18 1.44
C THR A 153 -1.05 -18.87 0.15
N SER A 154 -1.91 -19.87 0.29
CA SER A 154 -2.61 -20.54 -0.82
C SER A 154 -4.07 -20.75 -0.45
N PHE A 155 -4.96 -20.67 -1.43
CA PHE A 155 -6.38 -20.96 -1.26
C PHE A 155 -6.76 -22.28 -1.93
N ALA A 156 -7.71 -23.00 -1.34
CA ALA A 156 -8.23 -24.22 -1.93
C ALA A 156 -8.95 -23.93 -3.27
N ALA A 157 -8.90 -24.88 -4.20
CA ALA A 157 -9.66 -24.78 -5.44
C ALA A 157 -11.17 -24.61 -5.14
N GLY A 158 -11.85 -23.79 -5.94
CA GLY A 158 -13.24 -23.42 -5.71
C GLY A 158 -13.44 -22.26 -4.73
N THR A 159 -12.40 -21.82 -4.00
CA THR A 159 -12.50 -20.64 -3.13
C THR A 159 -12.86 -19.43 -3.98
N ASN A 160 -13.95 -18.76 -3.61
CA ASN A 160 -14.44 -17.61 -4.37
C ASN A 160 -13.51 -16.40 -4.19
N SER A 161 -13.18 -15.77 -5.31
CA SER A 161 -12.34 -14.57 -5.39
C SER A 161 -13.03 -13.50 -6.21
N VAL A 162 -12.72 -12.24 -5.96
CA VAL A 162 -13.25 -11.11 -6.71
C VAL A 162 -12.14 -10.50 -7.55
N VAL A 163 -12.41 -10.30 -8.84
CA VAL A 163 -11.60 -9.44 -9.71
C VAL A 163 -12.42 -8.22 -10.10
N SER A 164 -11.81 -7.05 -10.05
CA SER A 164 -12.42 -5.76 -10.39
C SER A 164 -11.55 -5.00 -11.39
N GLY A 165 -12.19 -4.27 -12.29
CA GLY A 165 -11.49 -3.51 -13.32
C GLY A 165 -12.40 -2.89 -14.39
N TRP A 166 -11.74 -2.32 -15.40
CA TRP A 166 -12.38 -1.68 -16.55
C TRP A 166 -11.96 -2.35 -17.86
N GLY A 167 -11.57 -3.62 -17.81
CA GLY A 167 -11.26 -4.41 -18.98
C GLY A 167 -12.48 -4.71 -19.84
N LEU A 168 -12.19 -5.21 -21.03
CA LEU A 168 -13.15 -5.54 -22.06
C LEU A 168 -14.23 -6.49 -21.55
N LEU A 169 -15.41 -6.32 -22.13
CA LEU A 169 -16.57 -7.13 -21.78
C LEU A 169 -16.67 -8.44 -22.59
N GLN A 170 -15.94 -8.48 -23.69
CA GLN A 170 -15.85 -9.55 -24.67
C GLN A 170 -14.65 -9.26 -25.59
N ALA A 171 -14.12 -10.26 -26.27
CA ALA A 171 -13.04 -10.06 -27.24
C ALA A 171 -13.47 -9.06 -28.33
N GLY A 172 -12.61 -8.08 -28.65
CA GLY A 172 -12.87 -7.05 -29.65
C GLY A 172 -13.93 -5.99 -29.26
N GLY A 173 -14.36 -5.95 -27.99
CA GLY A 173 -15.25 -4.90 -27.48
C GLY A 173 -14.51 -3.59 -27.15
N SER A 174 -15.24 -2.65 -26.55
CA SER A 174 -14.68 -1.41 -25.99
C SER A 174 -14.57 -1.48 -24.47
N LEU A 175 -13.64 -0.71 -23.88
CA LEU A 175 -13.48 -0.64 -22.44
C LEU A 175 -14.70 0.03 -21.79
N PRO A 176 -15.34 -0.58 -20.77
CA PRO A 176 -16.42 0.05 -20.02
C PRO A 176 -15.96 1.38 -19.39
N VAL A 177 -16.91 2.31 -19.23
CA VAL A 177 -16.71 3.51 -18.43
C VAL A 177 -16.81 3.18 -16.94
N ASP A 178 -17.82 2.42 -16.56
CA ASP A 178 -18.07 2.08 -15.16
C ASP A 178 -17.26 0.87 -14.70
N LEU A 179 -16.79 0.93 -13.45
CA LEU A 179 -16.09 -0.16 -12.79
C LEU A 179 -16.99 -1.39 -12.72
N ARG A 180 -16.38 -2.53 -13.00
CA ARG A 180 -17.03 -3.83 -12.98
C ARG A 180 -16.30 -4.76 -12.02
N ALA A 181 -17.03 -5.73 -11.46
CA ALA A 181 -16.45 -6.82 -10.70
C ALA A 181 -17.14 -8.14 -11.00
N VAL A 182 -16.42 -9.25 -10.84
CA VAL A 182 -16.95 -10.61 -10.98
C VAL A 182 -16.37 -11.54 -9.91
N ASN A 183 -17.20 -12.48 -9.48
CA ASN A 183 -16.83 -13.60 -8.61
C ASN A 183 -16.31 -14.78 -9.45
N ILE A 184 -15.07 -15.18 -9.20
CA ILE A 184 -14.38 -16.28 -9.90
C ILE A 184 -13.73 -17.24 -8.90
N PRO A 185 -13.83 -18.56 -9.12
CA PRO A 185 -13.19 -19.54 -8.24
C PRO A 185 -11.69 -19.63 -8.50
N VAL A 186 -10.91 -19.87 -7.44
CA VAL A 186 -9.51 -20.31 -7.56
C VAL A 186 -9.47 -21.68 -8.25
N VAL A 187 -8.55 -21.86 -9.19
CA VAL A 187 -8.32 -23.12 -9.90
C VAL A 187 -7.05 -23.76 -9.37
N ALA A 188 -7.09 -25.07 -9.14
CA ALA A 188 -5.92 -25.82 -8.67
C ALA A 188 -4.75 -25.69 -9.65
N GLN A 189 -3.54 -25.50 -9.12
CA GLN A 189 -2.32 -25.30 -9.92
C GLN A 189 -2.11 -26.42 -10.95
N ALA A 190 -2.32 -27.68 -10.55
CA ALA A 190 -2.17 -28.85 -11.42
C ALA A 190 -3.19 -28.84 -12.56
N THR A 191 -4.46 -28.53 -12.28
CA THR A 191 -5.52 -28.39 -13.28
C THR A 191 -5.18 -27.27 -14.27
N CYS A 192 -4.78 -26.10 -13.75
CA CYS A 192 -4.41 -24.97 -14.60
C CYS A 192 -3.21 -25.32 -15.50
N SER A 193 -2.18 -25.96 -14.95
CA SER A 193 -1.00 -26.41 -15.69
C SER A 193 -1.36 -27.42 -16.78
N SER A 194 -2.28 -28.35 -16.49
CA SER A 194 -2.78 -29.32 -17.48
C SER A 194 -3.56 -28.64 -18.61
N GLN A 195 -4.38 -27.64 -18.30
CA GLN A 195 -5.22 -26.94 -19.27
C GLN A 195 -4.38 -26.04 -20.19
N TRP A 196 -3.38 -25.35 -19.64
CA TRP A 196 -2.49 -24.47 -20.41
C TRP A 196 -1.34 -25.21 -21.09
N GLY A 197 -1.05 -26.44 -20.68
CA GLY A 197 0.09 -27.23 -21.15
C GLY A 197 1.33 -27.07 -20.27
N ALA A 198 2.16 -28.12 -20.28
CA ALA A 198 3.34 -28.23 -19.42
C ALA A 198 4.30 -27.04 -19.60
N GLY A 199 4.81 -26.51 -18.49
CA GLY A 199 5.82 -25.45 -18.46
C GLY A 199 5.31 -24.01 -18.60
N ARG A 200 4.00 -23.80 -18.80
CA ARG A 200 3.42 -22.44 -18.92
C ARG A 200 3.03 -21.79 -17.60
N ILE A 201 2.65 -22.60 -16.61
CA ILE A 201 2.23 -22.14 -15.29
C ILE A 201 3.35 -22.39 -14.29
N THR A 202 3.90 -21.32 -13.70
CA THR A 202 4.99 -21.39 -12.73
C THR A 202 4.47 -21.31 -11.29
N ALA A 203 5.31 -21.59 -10.29
CA ALA A 203 4.97 -21.41 -8.88
C ALA A 203 4.73 -19.94 -8.46
N ALA A 204 5.13 -18.98 -9.30
CA ALA A 204 4.85 -17.55 -9.09
C ALA A 204 3.53 -17.11 -9.75
N MET A 205 2.75 -18.06 -10.28
CA MET A 205 1.44 -17.83 -10.87
C MET A 205 0.35 -18.56 -10.09
N VAL A 206 -0.86 -17.99 -10.11
CA VAL A 206 -2.09 -18.64 -9.67
C VAL A 206 -3.15 -18.47 -10.74
N CYS A 207 -4.11 -19.39 -10.79
CA CYS A 207 -5.19 -19.35 -11.76
C CYS A 207 -6.54 -19.19 -11.07
N ALA A 208 -7.42 -18.43 -11.69
CA ALA A 208 -8.79 -18.26 -11.25
C ALA A 208 -9.69 -18.02 -12.46
N GLY A 209 -10.95 -18.43 -12.36
CA GLY A 209 -11.90 -18.29 -13.45
C GLY A 209 -12.80 -19.50 -13.58
N ALA A 210 -13.89 -19.29 -14.31
CA ALA A 210 -14.80 -20.34 -14.74
C ALA A 210 -15.34 -19.97 -16.13
N PRO A 211 -15.87 -20.92 -16.90
CA PRO A 211 -16.56 -20.60 -18.14
C PRO A 211 -17.60 -19.49 -17.94
N GLY A 212 -17.56 -18.47 -18.80
CA GLY A 212 -18.38 -17.27 -18.72
C GLY A 212 -17.99 -16.29 -17.60
N ARG A 213 -16.93 -16.54 -16.82
CA ARG A 213 -16.44 -15.66 -15.75
C ARG A 213 -14.92 -15.51 -15.72
N ASP A 214 -14.43 -14.34 -16.12
CA ASP A 214 -12.98 -14.12 -16.29
C ASP A 214 -12.60 -12.63 -16.28
N SER A 215 -11.32 -12.36 -16.01
CA SER A 215 -10.67 -11.08 -16.32
C SER A 215 -10.35 -10.96 -17.80
N CYS A 216 -10.48 -9.77 -18.35
CA CYS A 216 -10.26 -9.51 -19.77
C CYS A 216 -9.17 -8.46 -20.01
N ASN A 217 -8.93 -8.20 -21.29
CA ASN A 217 -8.01 -7.18 -21.76
C ASN A 217 -8.35 -5.81 -21.14
N GLY A 218 -7.38 -5.16 -20.49
CA GLY A 218 -7.56 -3.92 -19.75
C GLY A 218 -7.67 -4.11 -18.23
N ASP A 219 -7.89 -5.35 -17.76
CA ASP A 219 -7.86 -5.67 -16.32
C ASP A 219 -6.46 -5.96 -15.80
N SER A 220 -5.49 -6.17 -16.69
CA SER A 220 -4.08 -6.43 -16.34
C SER A 220 -3.56 -5.47 -15.29
N GLY A 221 -2.82 -5.98 -14.30
CA GLY A 221 -2.38 -5.23 -13.13
C GLY A 221 -3.45 -5.03 -12.05
N GLY A 222 -4.73 -5.29 -12.35
CA GLY A 222 -5.83 -5.25 -11.40
C GLY A 222 -5.75 -6.33 -10.31
N PRO A 223 -6.39 -6.12 -9.15
CA PRO A 223 -6.33 -7.04 -8.03
C PRO A 223 -7.27 -8.24 -8.19
N LEU A 224 -6.76 -9.42 -7.86
CA LEU A 224 -7.57 -10.59 -7.49
C LEU A 224 -7.62 -10.68 -5.97
N VAL A 225 -8.81 -10.54 -5.37
CA VAL A 225 -9.01 -10.51 -3.92
C VAL A 225 -9.70 -11.79 -3.44
N THR A 226 -9.09 -12.45 -2.46
CA THR A 226 -9.57 -13.71 -1.87
C THR A 226 -9.45 -13.60 -0.35
N GLY A 227 -10.52 -13.96 0.37
CA GLY A 227 -10.52 -13.84 1.84
C GLY A 227 -10.32 -12.41 2.37
N GLY A 228 -10.67 -11.38 1.58
CA GLY A 228 -10.52 -9.97 1.95
C GLY A 228 -9.08 -9.42 1.86
N ALA A 229 -8.17 -10.15 1.23
CA ALA A 229 -6.81 -9.70 0.93
C ALA A 229 -6.48 -9.94 -0.55
N GLN A 230 -5.60 -9.12 -1.12
CA GLN A 230 -5.16 -9.29 -2.50
C GLN A 230 -4.23 -10.51 -2.62
N PHE A 231 -4.71 -11.51 -3.35
CA PHE A 231 -4.05 -12.80 -3.58
C PHE A 231 -3.30 -12.82 -4.91
N GLY A 232 -3.79 -12.09 -5.92
CA GLY A 232 -3.19 -12.05 -7.24
C GLY A 232 -3.18 -10.67 -7.89
N VAL A 233 -2.41 -10.58 -8.98
CA VAL A 233 -2.37 -9.46 -9.91
C VAL A 233 -2.70 -10.00 -11.30
N VAL A 234 -3.71 -9.47 -12.00
CA VAL A 234 -4.10 -9.93 -13.35
C VAL A 234 -2.88 -9.84 -14.28
N SER A 235 -2.53 -10.94 -14.94
CA SER A 235 -1.30 -11.02 -15.75
C SER A 235 -1.59 -11.37 -17.21
N TRP A 236 -2.17 -12.54 -17.47
CA TRP A 236 -2.48 -12.99 -18.84
C TRP A 236 -3.62 -14.00 -18.88
N GLY A 237 -4.10 -14.30 -20.08
CA GLY A 237 -5.17 -15.28 -20.29
C GLY A 237 -5.37 -15.62 -21.75
N ALA A 238 -6.46 -16.32 -22.05
CA ALA A 238 -6.82 -16.67 -23.42
C ALA A 238 -7.31 -15.44 -24.18
N VAL A 239 -7.07 -15.39 -25.50
CA VAL A 239 -7.61 -14.32 -26.37
C VAL A 239 -9.12 -14.18 -26.19
N GLN A 240 -9.81 -15.31 -26.00
CA GLN A 240 -11.20 -15.33 -25.60
C GLN A 240 -11.32 -15.31 -24.08
N CYS A 241 -11.70 -14.15 -23.55
CA CYS A 241 -12.03 -14.01 -22.15
C CYS A 241 -13.29 -14.82 -21.80
N GLY A 242 -13.27 -15.50 -20.66
CA GLY A 242 -14.41 -16.30 -20.20
C GLY A 242 -14.63 -17.61 -20.97
N GLY A 243 -13.63 -18.05 -21.72
CA GLY A 243 -13.60 -19.38 -22.32
C GLY A 243 -13.37 -20.50 -21.28
N ALA A 244 -12.98 -21.67 -21.76
CA ALA A 244 -12.71 -22.84 -20.91
C ALA A 244 -11.40 -22.74 -20.10
N LEU A 245 -10.47 -21.88 -20.53
CA LEU A 245 -9.19 -21.69 -19.87
C LEU A 245 -9.30 -20.62 -18.78
N PRO A 246 -8.76 -20.86 -17.57
CA PRO A 246 -8.77 -19.87 -16.50
C PRO A 246 -7.79 -18.73 -16.78
N GLY A 247 -8.11 -17.54 -16.26
CA GLY A 247 -7.18 -16.43 -16.21
C GLY A 247 -5.98 -16.74 -15.31
N VAL A 248 -4.83 -16.14 -15.63
CA VAL A 248 -3.57 -16.33 -14.91
C VAL A 248 -3.14 -15.02 -14.27
N TYR A 249 -2.75 -15.12 -13.01
CA TYR A 249 -2.44 -14.00 -12.13
C TYR A 249 -1.04 -14.23 -11.54
N ALA A 250 -0.27 -13.16 -11.34
CA ALA A 250 0.93 -13.24 -10.53
C ALA A 250 0.54 -13.51 -9.06
N ASN A 251 1.16 -14.51 -8.43
CA ASN A 251 0.82 -14.98 -7.09
C ASN A 251 1.47 -14.09 -6.02
N VAL A 252 0.69 -13.22 -5.37
CA VAL A 252 1.19 -12.32 -4.31
C VAL A 252 1.69 -13.09 -3.09
N GLY A 253 1.15 -14.28 -2.84
CA GLY A 253 1.59 -15.18 -1.78
C GLY A 253 2.92 -15.89 -2.08
N ASN A 254 3.43 -15.85 -3.31
CA ASN A 254 4.74 -16.42 -3.63
C ASN A 254 5.84 -15.68 -2.86
N ALA A 255 6.76 -16.40 -2.22
CA ALA A 255 7.78 -15.81 -1.36
C ALA A 255 8.68 -14.80 -2.08
N GLY A 256 9.05 -15.04 -3.35
CA GLY A 256 9.87 -14.12 -4.13
C GLY A 256 9.15 -12.80 -4.40
N ILE A 257 7.90 -12.89 -4.89
CA ILE A 257 7.04 -11.73 -5.13
C ILE A 257 6.76 -10.97 -3.83
N ARG A 258 6.40 -11.66 -2.75
CA ARG A 258 6.09 -11.02 -1.47
C ARG A 258 7.30 -10.30 -0.90
N ASN A 259 8.48 -10.93 -0.95
CA ASN A 259 9.73 -10.35 -0.50
C ASN A 259 10.11 -9.10 -1.30
N PHE A 260 9.98 -9.16 -2.63
CA PHE A 260 10.15 -7.99 -3.49
C PHE A 260 9.24 -6.84 -3.06
N ILE A 261 7.93 -7.08 -2.92
CA ILE A 261 6.98 -6.03 -2.53
C ILE A 261 7.37 -5.46 -1.16
N SER A 262 7.67 -6.28 -0.15
CA SER A 262 8.04 -5.79 1.18
C SER A 262 9.35 -5.01 1.18
N GLN A 263 10.36 -5.42 0.41
CA GLN A 263 11.63 -4.71 0.34
C GLN A 263 11.49 -3.32 -0.30
N GLN A 264 10.58 -3.17 -1.25
CA GLN A 264 10.38 -1.89 -1.95
C GLN A 264 9.39 -0.97 -1.21
N THR A 265 8.35 -1.53 -0.60
CA THR A 265 7.21 -0.74 -0.09
C THR A 265 7.00 -0.84 1.42
N GLY A 266 7.77 -1.67 2.12
CA GLY A 266 7.66 -1.86 3.56
C GLY A 266 8.09 -0.62 4.34
N LEU A 267 7.56 -0.49 5.56
CA LEU A 267 8.12 0.45 6.53
C LEU A 267 9.53 -0.03 6.90
N THR A 268 10.46 0.92 7.03
CA THR A 268 11.83 0.63 7.46
C THR A 268 12.22 1.51 8.64
N LEU A 269 13.09 0.99 9.48
CA LEU A 269 13.74 1.72 10.57
C LEU A 269 15.18 2.02 10.16
N ARG A 270 15.62 3.28 10.29
CA ARG A 270 17.04 3.63 10.20
C ARG A 270 17.56 3.80 11.63
N ALA A 271 18.49 2.95 12.05
CA ALA A 271 19.10 3.02 13.38
C ALA A 271 20.63 3.21 13.31
N GLY A 272 21.20 3.88 14.31
CA GLY A 272 22.65 4.10 14.42
C GLY A 272 23.18 5.26 13.59
N SER A 273 22.35 6.26 13.29
CA SER A 273 22.74 7.49 12.59
C SER A 273 22.10 8.71 13.26
N ASN A 274 22.81 9.82 13.31
CA ASN A 274 22.23 11.14 13.62
C ASN A 274 21.67 11.84 12.37
N ASN A 275 21.92 11.30 11.17
CA ASN A 275 21.40 11.84 9.92
C ASN A 275 20.13 11.09 9.49
N ARG A 276 19.03 11.82 9.31
CA ARG A 276 17.72 11.26 8.94
C ARG A 276 17.72 10.56 7.58
N LEU A 277 18.56 11.00 6.66
CA LEU A 277 18.55 10.58 5.26
C LEU A 277 19.63 9.55 4.93
N PHE A 278 20.77 9.58 5.62
CA PHE A 278 21.95 8.77 5.30
C PHE A 278 22.61 8.17 6.55
N GLY A 279 23.51 7.19 6.36
CA GLY A 279 24.21 6.51 7.46
C GLY A 279 23.34 5.56 8.27
N GLY A 280 23.93 4.88 9.25
CA GLY A 280 23.25 3.85 10.02
C GLY A 280 22.87 2.62 9.20
N THR A 281 22.07 1.74 9.79
CA THR A 281 21.57 0.51 9.16
C THR A 281 20.06 0.61 8.98
N ILE A 282 19.57 0.15 7.83
CA ILE A 282 18.14 0.09 7.51
C ILE A 282 17.63 -1.31 7.82
N TYR A 283 16.61 -1.39 8.67
CA TYR A 283 15.94 -2.61 9.05
C TYR A 283 14.51 -2.61 8.50
N ASN A 284 14.07 -3.72 7.94
CA ASN A 284 12.67 -3.88 7.55
C ASN A 284 11.80 -4.01 8.80
N VAL A 285 10.69 -3.29 8.83
CA VAL A 285 9.64 -3.51 9.83
C VAL A 285 8.82 -4.70 9.39
N VAL A 286 8.79 -5.74 10.23
CA VAL A 286 8.01 -6.96 9.98
C VAL A 286 6.62 -6.91 10.60
N GLN A 287 6.46 -6.12 11.66
CA GLN A 287 5.19 -5.98 12.35
C GLN A 287 5.11 -4.64 13.08
N ILE A 288 3.91 -4.05 13.09
CA ILE A 288 3.55 -2.95 14.00
C ILE A 288 2.42 -3.48 14.86
N VAL A 289 2.60 -3.46 16.18
CA VAL A 289 1.56 -3.81 17.15
C VAL A 289 1.08 -2.51 17.76
N ILE A 290 -0.16 -2.12 17.43
CA ILE A 290 -0.81 -0.96 18.04
C ILE A 290 -1.39 -1.42 19.38
N HIS A 291 -1.29 -0.59 20.43
CA HIS A 291 -1.89 -0.90 21.71
C HIS A 291 -3.40 -1.20 21.55
N PRO A 292 -3.93 -2.31 22.10
CA PRO A 292 -5.30 -2.75 21.83
C PRO A 292 -6.38 -1.80 22.36
N ARG A 293 -6.02 -0.89 23.26
CA ARG A 293 -6.89 0.17 23.80
C ARG A 293 -6.67 1.55 23.15
N TYR A 294 -5.87 1.64 22.09
CA TYR A 294 -5.65 2.90 21.38
C TYR A 294 -6.98 3.49 20.87
N SER A 295 -7.14 4.79 21.04
CA SER A 295 -8.30 5.57 20.59
C SER A 295 -7.84 6.70 19.69
N ASP A 296 -8.32 6.73 18.44
CA ASP A 296 -8.04 7.81 17.49
C ASP A 296 -8.82 9.10 17.79
N TYR A 297 -9.79 9.02 18.71
CA TYR A 297 -10.58 10.17 19.17
C TYR A 297 -9.97 10.83 20.42
N THR A 298 -9.65 10.03 21.44
CA THR A 298 -9.13 10.54 22.73
C THR A 298 -7.60 10.53 22.81
N MET A 299 -6.91 9.87 21.87
CA MET A 299 -5.46 9.64 21.89
C MET A 299 -4.96 8.86 23.11
N GLU A 300 -5.87 8.22 23.86
CA GLU A 300 -5.50 7.30 24.93
C GLU A 300 -4.74 6.11 24.34
N TYR A 301 -3.72 5.65 25.08
CA TYR A 301 -2.86 4.54 24.72
C TYR A 301 -2.20 4.69 23.34
N ASP A 302 -1.83 5.93 22.97
CA ASP A 302 -1.12 6.25 21.71
C ASP A 302 0.33 5.76 21.72
N VAL A 303 0.49 4.43 21.67
CA VAL A 303 1.76 3.73 21.65
C VAL A 303 1.66 2.50 20.75
N SER A 304 2.73 2.22 20.03
CA SER A 304 2.87 1.00 19.24
C SER A 304 4.28 0.43 19.37
N LEU A 305 4.39 -0.89 19.18
CA LEU A 305 5.67 -1.57 19.04
C LEU A 305 5.97 -1.79 17.57
N VAL A 306 7.16 -1.42 17.15
CA VAL A 306 7.65 -1.61 15.78
C VAL A 306 8.72 -2.69 15.80
N LEU A 307 8.39 -3.88 15.30
CA LEU A 307 9.29 -5.03 15.29
C LEU A 307 10.11 -5.00 14.00
N ALA A 308 11.44 -4.97 14.16
CA ALA A 308 12.38 -5.14 13.06
C ALA A 308 12.52 -6.63 12.69
N GLY A 309 12.84 -6.92 11.43
CA GLY A 309 13.03 -8.29 10.95
C GLY A 309 14.33 -8.97 11.40
N ALA A 310 15.17 -8.28 12.17
CA ALA A 310 16.39 -8.79 12.77
C ALA A 310 16.71 -7.96 14.02
N ASP A 311 17.42 -8.56 14.98
CA ASP A 311 17.93 -7.84 16.16
C ASP A 311 18.94 -6.76 15.74
N PHE A 312 18.91 -5.60 16.41
CA PHE A 312 19.65 -4.42 15.98
C PHE A 312 20.37 -3.69 17.12
N VAL A 313 21.26 -4.38 17.84
CA VAL A 313 22.19 -3.77 18.81
C VAL A 313 23.58 -3.66 18.16
N GLY A 314 24.27 -2.55 18.40
CA GLY A 314 25.60 -2.32 17.85
C GLY A 314 26.31 -1.13 18.50
N GLN A 315 27.46 -0.75 17.94
CA GLN A 315 28.29 0.33 18.48
C GLN A 315 27.53 1.66 18.67
N SER A 316 26.58 1.95 17.78
CA SER A 316 25.76 3.17 17.80
C SER A 316 24.28 2.89 18.08
N ILE A 317 23.92 1.68 18.52
CA ILE A 317 22.54 1.28 18.79
C ILE A 317 22.50 0.48 20.09
N ALA A 318 21.85 1.02 21.11
CA ALA A 318 21.71 0.37 22.41
C ALA A 318 20.24 0.39 22.85
N PRO A 319 19.78 -0.64 23.59
CA PRO A 319 18.46 -0.63 24.19
C PRO A 319 18.39 0.47 25.26
N VAL A 320 17.22 1.10 25.37
CA VAL A 320 16.88 2.00 26.47
C VAL A 320 16.04 1.26 27.50
N VAL A 321 16.23 1.60 28.78
CA VAL A 321 15.55 0.92 29.88
C VAL A 321 14.19 1.57 30.11
N LEU A 322 13.16 0.77 30.41
CA LEU A 322 11.86 1.31 30.85
C LEU A 322 11.89 1.64 32.35
N PRO A 323 11.25 2.73 32.78
CA PRO A 323 11.17 3.09 34.20
C PRO A 323 10.52 1.99 35.04
N PRO A 324 10.80 1.88 36.35
CA PRO A 324 10.03 1.05 37.25
C PRO A 324 8.51 1.31 37.15
N ALA A 325 7.69 0.28 37.31
CA ALA A 325 6.24 0.45 37.42
C ALA A 325 5.97 1.42 38.59
N THR A 326 5.19 2.48 38.36
CA THR A 326 4.85 3.54 39.35
C THR A 326 5.93 4.59 39.66
N SER A 327 7.09 4.59 39.01
CA SER A 327 8.03 5.73 39.14
C SER A 327 7.52 6.94 38.35
N GLY A 328 6.55 7.65 38.91
CA GLY A 328 6.26 9.03 38.52
C GLY A 328 7.45 9.89 38.92
N PHE A 329 8.16 10.44 37.94
CA PHE A 329 9.21 11.42 38.24
C PHE A 329 8.53 12.69 38.71
N ALA A 330 9.09 13.32 39.74
CA ALA A 330 8.50 14.51 40.33
C ALA A 330 8.35 15.63 39.29
N PRO A 331 7.25 16.41 39.32
CA PRO A 331 7.17 17.65 38.56
C PRO A 331 8.42 18.51 38.77
N GLY A 332 8.91 19.15 37.70
CA GLY A 332 10.20 19.84 37.69
C GLY A 332 11.38 18.97 37.26
N THR A 333 11.22 17.64 37.16
CA THR A 333 12.29 16.77 36.64
C THR A 333 12.53 17.06 35.17
N MET A 334 13.78 17.32 34.81
CA MET A 334 14.17 17.54 33.41
C MET A 334 14.24 16.23 32.64
N ALA A 335 13.60 16.20 31.49
CA ALA A 335 13.58 15.11 30.53
C ALA A 335 14.15 15.58 29.19
N ASN A 336 14.81 14.68 28.46
CA ASN A 336 15.33 14.95 27.13
C ASN A 336 14.45 14.28 26.09
N ALA A 337 13.89 15.07 25.18
CA ALA A 337 13.25 14.57 23.96
C ALA A 337 14.24 14.68 22.80
N THR A 338 14.25 13.69 21.92
CA THR A 338 15.11 13.66 20.73
C THR A 338 14.31 13.34 19.48
N GLY A 339 14.63 13.97 18.36
CA GLY A 339 13.95 13.69 17.10
C GLY A 339 14.40 14.58 15.95
N TRP A 340 13.67 14.48 14.84
CA TRP A 340 13.88 15.29 13.63
C TRP A 340 12.63 16.09 13.26
N GLY A 341 11.79 16.42 14.24
CA GLY A 341 10.68 17.32 14.09
C GLY A 341 11.13 18.74 13.76
N LEU A 342 10.15 19.57 13.36
CA LEU A 342 10.44 20.95 12.99
C LEU A 342 11.01 21.74 14.18
N GLN A 343 11.99 22.60 13.91
CA GLN A 343 12.55 23.48 14.93
C GLN A 343 11.74 24.78 15.12
N SER A 344 10.88 25.10 14.15
CA SER A 344 9.95 26.23 14.14
C SER A 344 8.92 26.03 13.02
N VAL A 345 7.82 26.79 13.03
CA VAL A 345 6.81 26.76 11.96
C VAL A 345 6.71 28.15 11.31
N PRO A 346 6.79 28.29 9.96
CA PRO A 346 7.08 27.24 8.98
C PRO A 346 8.58 26.96 8.88
N ASN A 347 8.97 25.68 8.88
CA ASN A 347 10.35 25.24 8.63
C ASN A 347 10.34 23.86 7.95
N SER A 348 11.51 23.37 7.56
CA SER A 348 11.72 22.01 7.05
C SER A 348 12.28 21.10 8.15
N LEU A 349 11.99 19.79 8.05
CA LEU A 349 12.52 18.81 8.99
C LEU A 349 14.07 18.78 8.93
N PRO A 350 14.78 18.94 10.06
CA PRO A 350 16.23 18.92 10.08
C PRO A 350 16.78 17.58 9.55
N ILE A 351 17.97 17.66 8.96
CA ILE A 351 18.72 16.46 8.52
C ILE A 351 19.42 15.82 9.72
N GLN A 352 19.93 16.63 10.65
CA GLN A 352 20.65 16.19 11.85
C GLN A 352 19.70 16.02 13.03
N LEU A 353 19.94 15.00 13.85
CA LEU A 353 19.16 14.70 15.05
C LEU A 353 19.22 15.89 16.00
N GLN A 354 18.05 16.30 16.48
CA GLN A 354 17.89 17.36 17.46
C GLN A 354 17.53 16.78 18.82
N TRP A 355 17.74 17.58 19.86
CA TRP A 355 17.28 17.26 21.19
C TRP A 355 16.86 18.54 21.92
N VAL A 356 15.95 18.38 22.88
CA VAL A 356 15.45 19.46 23.72
C VAL A 356 15.28 18.94 25.14
N SER A 357 15.56 19.80 26.13
CA SER A 357 15.33 19.50 27.54
C SER A 357 14.07 20.20 28.02
N LEU A 358 13.13 19.42 28.57
CA LEU A 358 11.79 19.83 28.94
C LEU A 358 11.51 19.43 30.39
N SER A 359 10.79 20.28 31.13
CA SER A 359 10.40 19.96 32.51
C SER A 359 9.12 19.14 32.50
N LEU A 360 9.11 18.00 33.22
CA LEU A 360 7.89 17.28 33.54
C LEU A 360 6.97 18.16 34.39
N ILE A 361 5.67 18.11 34.12
CA ILE A 361 4.64 18.77 34.93
C ILE A 361 3.62 17.77 35.45
N SER A 362 2.87 18.14 36.49
CA SER A 362 1.81 17.28 37.02
C SER A 362 0.63 17.16 36.06
N THR A 363 -0.14 16.08 36.16
CA THR A 363 -1.38 15.91 35.40
C THR A 363 -2.37 17.03 35.70
N GLU A 364 -2.49 17.45 36.96
CA GLU A 364 -3.32 18.58 37.39
C GLU A 364 -2.90 19.88 36.71
N GLU A 365 -1.60 20.19 36.67
CA GLU A 365 -1.08 21.37 35.98
C GLU A 365 -1.33 21.30 34.47
N CYS A 366 -1.14 20.13 33.86
CA CYS A 366 -1.39 19.90 32.45
C CYS A 366 -2.87 20.15 32.07
N ARG A 367 -3.80 19.70 32.93
CA ARG A 367 -5.25 19.95 32.81
C ARG A 367 -5.66 21.41 32.95
N THR A 368 -4.75 22.30 33.37
CA THR A 368 -5.05 23.74 33.36
C THR A 368 -4.84 24.37 31.98
N HIS A 369 -4.11 23.70 31.08
CA HIS A 369 -3.78 24.20 29.74
C HIS A 369 -4.64 23.57 28.64
N TRP A 370 -5.08 22.33 28.85
CA TRP A 370 -5.94 21.57 27.94
C TRP A 370 -7.30 21.28 28.59
N PRO A 371 -8.38 21.04 27.81
CA PRO A 371 -9.63 20.53 28.36
C PRO A 371 -9.36 19.32 29.25
N SER A 372 -9.90 19.32 30.48
CA SER A 372 -9.57 18.32 31.50
C SER A 372 -9.76 16.88 31.05
N ASP A 373 -10.78 16.65 30.23
CA ASP A 373 -11.19 15.33 29.75
C ASP A 373 -10.30 14.80 28.63
N TRP A 374 -9.36 15.62 28.12
CA TRP A 374 -8.37 15.19 27.12
C TRP A 374 -7.10 14.63 27.76
N ILE A 375 -6.86 14.90 29.04
CA ILE A 375 -5.64 14.48 29.75
C ILE A 375 -5.96 13.32 30.69
N THR A 376 -5.60 12.12 30.24
CA THR A 376 -5.84 10.85 30.93
C THR A 376 -4.62 10.36 31.70
N GLU A 377 -4.80 9.33 32.52
CA GLU A 377 -3.76 8.78 33.42
C GLU A 377 -2.62 8.04 32.68
N ASP A 378 -2.85 7.64 31.44
CA ASP A 378 -1.83 7.02 30.58
C ASP A 378 -0.92 8.04 29.90
N MET A 379 -1.14 9.34 30.11
CA MET A 379 -0.37 10.42 29.51
C MET A 379 0.63 11.05 30.49
N LEU A 380 1.77 11.51 29.96
CA LEU A 380 2.74 12.39 30.62
C LEU A 380 2.75 13.74 29.92
N CYS A 381 3.01 14.79 30.70
CA CYS A 381 3.09 16.15 30.17
C CYS A 381 4.45 16.79 30.46
N THR A 382 4.95 17.57 29.50
CA THR A 382 6.10 18.46 29.70
C THR A 382 5.75 19.88 29.34
N SER A 383 6.30 20.86 30.05
CA SER A 383 6.16 22.28 29.70
C SER A 383 7.49 23.01 29.89
N GLN A 384 7.87 23.81 28.89
CA GLN A 384 9.05 24.65 28.94
C GLN A 384 8.87 25.81 27.96
N SER A 385 8.81 27.05 28.47
CA SER A 385 8.63 28.22 27.62
C SER A 385 9.72 28.29 26.52
N GLY A 386 9.29 28.44 25.26
CA GLY A 386 10.16 28.54 24.09
C GLY A 386 10.80 27.22 23.65
N ARG A 387 10.42 26.08 24.23
CA ARG A 387 11.00 24.77 23.94
C ARG A 387 9.93 23.70 23.93
N ASP A 388 9.86 22.92 22.86
CA ASP A 388 8.88 21.86 22.75
C ASP A 388 9.34 20.75 21.79
N THR A 389 8.68 19.59 21.87
CA THR A 389 8.60 18.66 20.73
C THR A 389 7.66 19.22 19.67
N CYS A 390 7.86 18.87 18.41
CA CYS A 390 7.13 19.47 17.30
C CYS A 390 6.71 18.44 16.25
N ASN A 391 5.97 18.90 15.23
CA ASN A 391 5.57 18.09 14.08
C ASN A 391 6.78 17.35 13.49
N GLY A 392 6.71 16.01 13.48
CA GLY A 392 7.79 15.12 13.05
C GLY A 392 8.58 14.47 14.20
N ASP A 393 8.33 14.82 15.46
CA ASP A 393 8.88 14.15 16.64
C ASP A 393 7.98 13.04 17.20
N SER A 394 6.72 12.90 16.74
CA SER A 394 5.81 11.83 17.17
C SER A 394 6.46 10.44 17.05
N GLY A 395 6.30 9.62 18.08
CA GLY A 395 7.01 8.35 18.23
C GLY A 395 8.42 8.46 18.82
N GLY A 396 8.97 9.67 18.96
CA GLY A 396 10.28 9.93 19.55
C GLY A 396 10.30 9.69 21.07
N PRO A 397 11.46 9.33 21.64
CA PRO A 397 11.57 9.02 23.05
C PRO A 397 11.68 10.28 23.92
N LEU A 398 11.00 10.26 25.06
CA LEU A 398 11.25 11.16 26.18
C LEU A 398 12.03 10.42 27.27
N VAL A 399 13.25 10.86 27.55
CA VAL A 399 14.20 10.12 28.40
C VAL A 399 14.57 10.90 29.67
N VAL A 400 14.53 10.25 30.82
CA VAL A 400 14.98 10.78 32.12
C VAL A 400 15.99 9.81 32.72
N ASN A 401 17.22 10.27 33.00
CA ASN A 401 18.27 9.47 33.64
C ASN A 401 18.50 8.09 32.99
N GLY A 402 18.39 7.99 31.66
CA GLY A 402 18.56 6.74 30.90
C GLY A 402 17.30 5.86 30.81
N TYR A 403 16.20 6.27 31.44
CA TYR A 403 14.90 5.62 31.32
C TYR A 403 14.04 6.30 30.25
N GLN A 404 13.51 5.55 29.29
CA GLN A 404 12.51 6.09 28.37
C GLN A 404 11.18 6.15 29.09
N MET A 405 10.75 7.36 29.45
CA MET A 405 9.54 7.64 30.22
C MET A 405 8.30 7.71 29.34
N GLY A 406 8.47 8.28 28.15
CA GLY A 406 7.35 8.56 27.26
C GLY A 406 7.69 8.34 25.80
N VAL A 407 6.63 8.23 25.02
CA VAL A 407 6.66 8.28 23.55
C VAL A 407 5.89 9.53 23.14
N SER A 408 6.52 10.42 22.37
CA SER A 408 5.89 11.67 21.92
C SER A 408 4.61 11.37 21.16
N SER A 409 3.49 11.95 21.60
CA SER A 409 2.15 11.66 21.07
C SER A 409 1.58 12.89 20.37
N TRP A 410 1.08 13.87 21.13
CA TRP A 410 0.44 15.08 20.59
C TRP A 410 0.82 16.33 21.38
N GLY A 411 0.50 17.51 20.83
CA GLY A 411 0.82 18.80 21.43
C GLY A 411 0.34 19.96 20.56
N SER A 412 0.78 21.17 20.90
CA SER A 412 0.48 22.36 20.08
C SER A 412 1.20 22.30 18.74
N SER A 413 0.52 22.75 17.68
CA SER A 413 1.06 22.75 16.31
C SER A 413 2.04 23.90 16.04
N ASP A 414 2.09 24.91 16.91
CA ASP A 414 2.94 26.10 16.76
C ASP A 414 4.37 25.90 17.30
N CYS A 415 4.61 24.80 18.03
CA CYS A 415 5.89 24.40 18.59
C CYS A 415 6.56 25.48 19.45
N SER A 416 5.75 26.36 20.04
CA SER A 416 6.21 27.50 20.83
C SER A 416 6.60 27.13 22.26
N GLY A 417 6.18 25.94 22.74
CA GLY A 417 6.27 25.55 24.14
C GLY A 417 5.31 26.33 25.06
N ASN A 418 4.30 27.02 24.48
CA ASN A 418 3.28 27.72 25.26
C ASN A 418 2.21 26.78 25.83
N PHE A 419 2.05 25.59 25.25
CA PHE A 419 1.19 24.54 25.76
C PHE A 419 2.02 23.31 26.10
N PRO A 420 1.61 22.52 27.10
CA PRO A 420 2.31 21.28 27.41
C PRO A 420 2.26 20.28 26.25
N ALA A 421 3.40 19.67 25.93
CA ALA A 421 3.47 18.50 25.06
C ALA A 421 3.12 17.23 25.82
N ILE A 422 2.49 16.30 25.09
CA ILE A 422 1.85 15.11 25.62
C ILE A 422 2.52 13.85 25.07
N TYR A 423 2.76 12.91 25.96
CA TYR A 423 3.48 11.66 25.68
C TYR A 423 2.67 10.48 26.22
N ALA A 424 2.67 9.35 25.54
CA ALA A 424 2.18 8.10 26.09
C ALA A 424 3.16 7.60 27.17
N SER A 425 2.67 7.39 28.39
CA SER A 425 3.47 7.03 29.56
C SER A 425 3.87 5.56 29.54
N THR A 426 5.15 5.28 29.34
CA THR A 426 5.67 3.90 29.40
C THR A 426 5.67 3.31 30.81
N ALA A 427 5.52 4.16 31.84
CA ALA A 427 5.37 3.76 33.22
C ALA A 427 3.93 3.33 33.57
N HIS A 428 2.95 3.68 32.72
CA HIS A 428 1.55 3.34 32.96
C HIS A 428 1.35 1.82 32.92
N PRO A 429 0.66 1.20 33.89
CA PRO A 429 0.61 -0.26 34.03
C PRO A 429 0.13 -1.01 32.79
N ASN A 430 -0.90 -0.49 32.11
CA ASN A 430 -1.44 -1.13 30.90
C ASN A 430 -0.49 -1.02 29.71
N ILE A 431 0.15 0.15 29.52
CA ILE A 431 1.15 0.34 28.46
C ILE A 431 2.38 -0.52 28.73
N ARG A 432 2.83 -0.58 29.99
CA ARG A 432 3.95 -1.43 30.39
C ARG A 432 3.66 -2.91 30.16
N SER A 433 2.49 -3.39 30.59
CA SER A 433 2.09 -4.79 30.42
C SER A 433 2.02 -5.15 28.94
N PHE A 434 1.51 -4.23 28.11
CA PHE A 434 1.54 -4.35 26.66
C PHE A 434 2.98 -4.45 26.11
N ILE A 435 3.89 -3.57 26.54
CA ILE A 435 5.29 -3.65 26.09
C ILE A 435 5.92 -5.00 26.50
N GLN A 436 5.70 -5.42 27.74
CA GLN A 436 6.20 -6.69 28.28
C GLN A 436 5.68 -7.91 27.50
N GLU A 437 4.37 -7.96 27.24
CA GLU A 437 3.70 -9.05 26.54
C GLU A 437 4.28 -9.27 25.13
N TYR A 438 4.51 -8.18 24.39
CA TYR A 438 4.85 -8.25 22.97
C TYR A 438 6.35 -8.11 22.68
N SER A 439 7.16 -7.61 23.61
CA SER A 439 8.62 -7.52 23.46
C SER A 439 9.40 -8.56 24.28
N GLY A 440 8.78 -9.14 25.31
CA GLY A 440 9.44 -10.03 26.27
C GLY A 440 10.39 -9.32 27.25
N ILE A 441 10.37 -7.98 27.30
CA ILE A 441 11.19 -7.12 28.19
C ILE A 441 10.40 -6.66 29.40
#